data_AF-A0A353GHR9-F1
#
_entry.id   AF-A0A353GHR9-F1
#
_cell.length_a   1.000
_cell.length_b   1.000
_cell.length_c   1.000
_cell.angle_alpha   90.00
_cell.angle_beta   90.00
_cell.angle_gamma   90.00
#
_symmetry.space_group_name_H-M   'P 1'
#
loop_
_entity.id
_entity.type
_entity.pdbx_description
1 polymer ?
#
loop_
_entity_poly.entity_id
_entity_poly.type
_entity_poly.pdbx_seq_one_letter_code
_entity_poly.pdbx_strand_id
1 'polypeptide(L)'
;MSKHKHRMSTIGLYAGPPLCTTEGQALQEFLKKHTNETTKQETASRYKTARTRVIAQHRNGAGFPIDNLIRYFAGEFNDRNFNHGLRSMPSSFNVLEAFVQYEPEFSYFKIRPEQDYCISFSDFLDYATSPECPTDMNISTNAFDEGVIYSFNITNNLTDITFSTINGAEYGIGGFTIIRHGQELSVLLLAGEKIDTNKKTKELSSLKTQACSNRKKIVPTQDRKKEAVPLLGDPGFWQSIVLARFDSETRTQEVRYILKDIGDSFIVTTDDPSIYLDEKTGGVSDKNLGDLAKLSVELDQHKVLFELCKTCLSVASYLEFNVDNVRVERHPTSLAEDIQTGSCTTTQLKYLTSQDRVRYRNVSVLQSVLQSPPDNTFYHAPEFQKEVSGYWKRLLPQEIGEDKHGNAIHGRTWVKVESTWIQTQQQPVVVQAKRFSAGNTTKLNADKGYIYVMHNPAHGNDLFKVGLTRRNSDTRADELSGTGAPDKFLVAQEWEVTDCVSAEKWIHDILRDYRINPKREFFKISFQDLMKLISAGIKQFQG
;
A
#
# COMPACT_ATOMS: atom_id res chain seq x y z
N MET A 1 25.22 6.17 -14.57
CA MET A 1 24.65 4.93 -13.96
C MET A 1 23.25 5.26 -13.44
N SER A 2 22.22 4.47 -13.77
CA SER A 2 20.86 4.75 -13.25
C SER A 2 20.84 4.70 -11.72
N LYS A 3 19.96 5.50 -11.11
CA LYS A 3 19.85 5.65 -9.65
C LYS A 3 19.52 4.32 -8.95
N HIS A 4 18.61 3.51 -9.48
CA HIS A 4 18.35 2.14 -8.98
C HIS A 4 19.60 1.28 -8.90
N LYS A 5 20.37 1.23 -9.99
CA LYS A 5 21.59 0.42 -10.02
C LYS A 5 22.62 0.89 -9.01
N HIS A 6 22.72 2.20 -8.80
CA HIS A 6 23.56 2.74 -7.75
C HIS A 6 23.08 2.27 -6.38
N ARG A 7 21.79 2.41 -6.06
CA ARG A 7 21.20 1.98 -4.77
C ARG A 7 21.40 0.48 -4.54
N MET A 8 21.03 -0.36 -5.50
CA MET A 8 21.23 -1.82 -5.43
C MET A 8 22.70 -2.20 -5.26
N SER A 9 23.61 -1.52 -5.96
CA SER A 9 25.06 -1.74 -5.78
C SER A 9 25.51 -1.37 -4.38
N THR A 10 25.08 -0.21 -3.86
CA THR A 10 25.41 0.27 -2.53
C THR A 10 24.91 -0.70 -1.45
N ILE A 11 23.69 -1.22 -1.56
CA ILE A 11 23.16 -2.26 -0.67
C ILE A 11 24.01 -3.53 -0.79
N GLY A 12 24.34 -3.92 -2.03
CA GLY A 12 25.16 -5.10 -2.33
C GLY A 12 26.58 -5.06 -1.74
N LEU A 13 27.18 -3.89 -1.56
CA LEU A 13 28.49 -3.73 -0.89
C LEU A 13 28.49 -4.22 0.55
N TYR A 14 27.35 -4.10 1.24
CA TYR A 14 27.17 -4.57 2.62
C TYR A 14 26.66 -6.02 2.68
N ALA A 15 26.30 -6.62 1.55
CA ALA A 15 25.85 -8.00 1.51
C ALA A 15 27.06 -8.94 1.59
N GLY A 16 27.21 -9.62 2.74
CA GLY A 16 28.22 -10.66 2.90
C GLY A 16 28.14 -11.74 1.81
N PRO A 17 29.25 -12.42 1.48
CA PRO A 17 29.26 -13.54 0.56
C PRO A 17 28.28 -14.65 1.02
N PRO A 18 27.70 -15.42 0.09
CA PRO A 18 26.77 -16.48 0.47
C PRO A 18 27.47 -17.50 1.38
N LEU A 19 26.80 -17.93 2.45
CA LEU A 19 27.40 -18.82 3.45
C LEU A 19 27.85 -20.19 2.90
N CYS A 20 27.32 -20.58 1.74
CA CYS A 20 27.70 -21.80 1.05
C CYS A 20 28.98 -21.67 0.22
N THR A 21 29.55 -20.47 0.03
CA THR A 21 30.80 -20.26 -0.70
C THR A 21 32.01 -20.26 0.23
N THR A 22 33.20 -20.46 -0.35
CA THR A 22 34.48 -20.42 0.38
C THR A 22 34.68 -19.07 1.07
N GLU A 23 34.32 -17.96 0.42
CA GLU A 23 34.39 -16.61 0.98
C GLU A 23 33.40 -16.43 2.14
N GLY A 24 32.21 -17.02 2.04
CA GLY A 24 31.22 -17.06 3.12
C GLY A 24 31.73 -17.79 4.36
N GLN A 25 32.33 -18.96 4.16
CA GLN A 25 32.94 -19.74 5.24
C GLN A 25 34.12 -19.00 5.87
N ALA A 26 35.00 -18.40 5.05
CA ALA A 26 36.12 -17.60 5.53
C ALA A 26 35.66 -16.38 6.34
N LEU A 27 34.60 -15.69 5.91
CA LEU A 27 34.01 -14.59 6.69
C LEU A 27 33.46 -15.07 8.03
N GLN A 28 32.78 -16.22 8.08
CA GLN A 28 32.30 -16.77 9.35
C GLN A 28 33.45 -17.11 10.31
N GLU A 29 34.52 -17.71 9.81
CA GLU A 29 35.70 -18.00 10.63
C GLU A 29 36.38 -16.72 11.12
N PHE A 30 36.49 -15.71 10.25
CA PHE A 30 37.01 -14.40 10.60
C PHE A 30 36.20 -13.78 11.73
N LEU A 31 34.87 -13.74 11.60
CA LEU A 31 33.98 -13.20 12.63
C LEU A 31 34.12 -13.97 13.95
N LYS A 32 34.16 -15.32 13.91
CA LYS A 32 34.36 -16.13 15.12
C LYS A 32 35.67 -15.81 15.84
N LYS A 33 36.77 -15.61 15.10
CA LYS A 33 38.10 -15.28 15.66
C LYS A 33 38.17 -13.87 16.25
N HIS A 34 37.39 -12.92 15.71
CA HIS A 34 37.44 -11.50 16.10
C HIS A 34 36.27 -11.06 16.98
N THR A 35 35.37 -11.97 17.36
CA THR A 35 34.26 -11.68 18.28
C THR A 35 34.73 -11.77 19.73
N ASN A 36 34.73 -10.65 20.45
CA ASN A 36 34.98 -10.56 21.89
C ASN A 36 33.76 -9.97 22.63
N GLU A 37 33.83 -9.85 23.96
CA GLU A 37 32.70 -9.33 24.75
C GLU A 37 32.32 -7.90 24.38
N THR A 38 33.29 -7.03 24.09
CA THR A 38 33.04 -5.65 23.65
C THR A 38 32.28 -5.62 22.33
N THR A 39 32.73 -6.39 21.32
CA THR A 39 32.06 -6.43 20.01
C THR A 39 30.68 -7.05 20.10
N LYS A 40 30.45 -8.03 20.99
CA LYS A 40 29.12 -8.59 21.25
C LYS A 40 28.17 -7.56 21.87
N GLN A 41 28.63 -6.82 22.88
CA GLN A 41 27.83 -5.78 23.53
C GLN A 41 27.46 -4.67 22.55
N GLU A 42 28.41 -4.23 21.73
CA GLU A 42 28.18 -3.24 20.69
C GLU A 42 27.17 -3.74 19.64
N THR A 43 27.35 -4.97 19.15
CA THR A 43 26.43 -5.60 18.18
C THR A 43 25.02 -5.71 18.76
N ALA A 44 24.88 -6.14 20.01
CA ALA A 44 23.59 -6.23 20.69
C ALA A 44 22.92 -4.85 20.85
N SER A 45 23.70 -3.82 21.18
CA SER A 45 23.21 -2.44 21.27
C SER A 45 22.71 -1.93 19.91
N ARG A 46 23.49 -2.10 18.84
CA ARG A 46 23.12 -1.71 17.47
C ARG A 46 21.87 -2.46 16.99
N TYR A 47 21.80 -3.77 17.24
CA TYR A 47 20.63 -4.58 16.91
C TYR A 47 19.39 -4.14 17.66
N LYS A 48 19.51 -3.79 18.95
CA LYS A 48 18.41 -3.25 19.74
C LYS A 48 17.93 -1.91 19.19
N THR A 49 18.83 -1.03 18.78
CA THR A 49 18.49 0.23 18.09
C THR A 49 17.71 -0.06 16.80
N ALA A 50 18.25 -0.93 15.94
CA ALA A 50 17.62 -1.31 14.68
C ALA A 50 16.20 -1.86 14.89
N ARG A 51 16.04 -2.86 15.76
CA ARG A 51 14.74 -3.47 16.09
C ARG A 51 13.76 -2.44 16.64
N THR A 52 14.19 -1.54 17.51
CA THR A 52 13.31 -0.52 18.10
C THR A 52 12.84 0.47 17.02
N ARG A 53 13.71 0.89 16.11
CA ARG A 53 13.34 1.76 14.97
C ARG A 53 12.42 1.05 13.97
N VAL A 54 12.70 -0.22 13.67
CA VAL A 54 11.82 -1.05 12.82
C VAL A 54 10.43 -1.18 13.44
N ILE A 55 10.31 -1.41 14.75
CA ILE A 55 9.01 -1.45 15.44
C ILE A 55 8.31 -0.08 15.35
N ALA A 56 9.03 1.02 15.57
CA ALA A 56 8.45 2.35 15.49
C ALA A 56 7.92 2.68 14.08
N GLN A 57 8.67 2.41 13.01
CA GLN A 57 8.21 2.66 11.64
C GLN A 57 6.98 1.82 11.25
N HIS A 58 6.81 0.62 11.82
CA HIS A 58 5.59 -0.18 11.58
C HIS A 58 4.34 0.46 12.18
N ARG A 59 4.51 1.32 13.19
CA ARG A 59 3.41 1.86 13.99
C ARG A 59 3.23 3.37 13.79
N ASN A 60 4.03 3.99 12.94
CA ASN A 60 4.02 5.43 12.71
C ASN A 60 3.29 5.85 11.41
N GLY A 61 2.52 4.94 10.82
CA GLY A 61 1.68 5.20 9.63
C GLY A 61 0.39 5.93 9.95
N ALA A 62 -0.28 6.39 8.88
CA ALA A 62 -1.59 7.03 8.95
C ALA A 62 -2.72 5.98 9.08
N GLY A 63 -2.45 4.71 8.73
CA GLY A 63 -3.40 3.60 8.91
C GLY A 63 -4.27 3.31 7.68
N PHE A 64 -4.00 3.96 6.55
CA PHE A 64 -4.64 3.72 5.27
C PHE A 64 -4.03 2.51 4.53
N PRO A 65 -4.68 2.01 3.47
CA PRO A 65 -4.23 0.81 2.77
C PRO A 65 -2.81 0.91 2.19
N ILE A 66 -2.43 2.06 1.63
CA ILE A 66 -1.14 2.21 0.95
C ILE A 66 0.03 2.33 1.92
N ASP A 67 -0.13 3.10 3.01
CA ASP A 67 0.93 3.20 3.99
C ASP A 67 1.14 1.87 4.72
N ASN A 68 0.05 1.16 5.06
CA ASN A 68 0.10 -0.21 5.59
C ASN A 68 0.86 -1.16 4.66
N LEU A 69 0.66 -1.04 3.34
CA LEU A 69 1.32 -1.89 2.35
C LEU A 69 2.84 -1.62 2.25
N ILE A 70 3.25 -0.35 2.31
CA ILE A 70 4.68 0.01 2.39
C ILE A 70 5.31 -0.59 3.65
N ARG A 71 4.60 -0.50 4.80
CA ARG A 71 5.07 -1.03 6.09
C ARG A 71 5.17 -2.54 6.07
N TYR A 72 4.23 -3.24 5.43
CA TYR A 72 4.29 -4.67 5.22
C TYR A 72 5.59 -5.09 4.51
N PHE A 73 5.91 -4.47 3.38
CA PHE A 73 7.14 -4.79 2.64
C PHE A 73 8.41 -4.37 3.40
N ALA A 74 8.41 -3.20 4.04
CA ALA A 74 9.54 -2.79 4.87
C ALA A 74 9.77 -3.75 6.04
N GLY A 75 8.71 -4.31 6.62
CA GLY A 75 8.76 -5.37 7.61
C GLY A 75 9.37 -6.65 7.07
N GLU A 76 8.87 -7.13 5.95
CA GLU A 76 9.38 -8.31 5.26
C GLU A 76 10.87 -8.18 4.94
N PHE A 77 11.33 -7.02 4.44
CA PHE A 77 12.75 -6.80 4.13
C PHE A 77 13.62 -6.77 5.37
N ASN A 78 13.16 -6.14 6.45
CA ASN A 78 13.89 -6.12 7.71
C ASN A 78 13.97 -7.51 8.36
N ASP A 79 12.87 -8.26 8.37
CA ASP A 79 12.86 -9.62 8.92
C ASP A 79 13.83 -10.53 8.15
N ARG A 80 13.75 -10.49 6.81
CA ARG A 80 14.70 -11.17 5.93
C ARG A 80 16.14 -10.76 6.18
N ASN A 81 16.42 -9.47 6.33
CA ASN A 81 17.77 -9.00 6.61
C ASN A 81 18.29 -9.52 7.95
N PHE A 82 17.49 -9.41 9.01
CA PHE A 82 17.89 -9.83 10.35
C PHE A 82 18.08 -11.35 10.47
N ASN A 83 17.25 -12.15 9.80
CA ASN A 83 17.25 -13.61 9.94
C ASN A 83 18.11 -14.32 8.88
N HIS A 84 18.27 -13.71 7.71
CA HIS A 84 18.84 -14.39 6.53
C HIS A 84 19.83 -13.52 5.73
N GLY A 85 20.01 -12.25 6.11
CA GLY A 85 20.93 -11.30 5.46
C GLY A 85 20.42 -10.74 4.13
N LEU A 86 21.11 -9.73 3.61
CA LEU A 86 20.70 -8.94 2.43
C LEU A 86 20.50 -9.74 1.13
N ARG A 87 21.08 -10.93 1.01
CA ARG A 87 20.90 -11.79 -0.19
C ARG A 87 19.56 -12.52 -0.23
N SER A 88 18.78 -12.44 0.85
CA SER A 88 17.49 -13.12 0.98
C SER A 88 16.30 -12.35 0.41
N MET A 89 16.51 -11.14 -0.13
CA MET A 89 15.44 -10.27 -0.63
C MET A 89 14.59 -10.94 -1.72
N PRO A 90 13.26 -10.72 -1.73
CA PRO A 90 12.37 -11.24 -2.76
C PRO A 90 12.63 -10.54 -4.10
N SER A 91 12.13 -11.10 -5.21
CA SER A 91 12.25 -10.49 -6.55
C SER A 91 11.64 -9.08 -6.60
N SER A 92 10.52 -8.87 -5.91
CA SER A 92 9.85 -7.56 -5.80
C SER A 92 10.72 -6.46 -5.19
N PHE A 93 11.80 -6.81 -4.47
CA PHE A 93 12.76 -5.84 -3.95
C PHE A 93 13.42 -5.03 -5.06
N ASN A 94 13.45 -5.52 -6.31
CA ASN A 94 13.95 -4.77 -7.47
C ASN A 94 13.24 -3.40 -7.63
N VAL A 95 11.92 -3.35 -7.39
CA VAL A 95 11.15 -2.11 -7.43
C VAL A 95 11.04 -1.49 -6.04
N LEU A 96 10.78 -2.31 -5.02
CA LEU A 96 10.42 -1.85 -3.69
C LEU A 96 11.59 -1.30 -2.87
N GLU A 97 12.83 -1.58 -3.26
CA GLU A 97 14.02 -0.93 -2.66
C GLU A 97 13.95 0.59 -2.74
N ALA A 98 13.29 1.14 -3.78
CA ALA A 98 13.17 2.57 -3.98
C ALA A 98 12.45 3.27 -2.81
N PHE A 99 11.55 2.57 -2.11
CA PHE A 99 10.74 3.07 -0.99
C PHE A 99 11.45 2.97 0.37
N VAL A 100 12.60 2.31 0.42
CA VAL A 100 13.39 2.16 1.64
C VAL A 100 14.81 2.68 1.47
N GLN A 101 15.47 2.92 2.59
CA GLN A 101 16.87 3.28 2.65
C GLN A 101 17.58 2.30 3.59
N TYR A 102 18.62 1.65 3.08
CA TYR A 102 19.46 0.79 3.91
C TYR A 102 20.38 1.65 4.78
N GLU A 103 20.36 1.39 6.08
CA GLU A 103 21.17 2.06 7.10
C GLU A 103 22.28 1.10 7.56
N PRO A 104 23.50 1.19 7.01
CA PRO A 104 24.54 0.17 7.21
C PRO A 104 25.04 0.09 8.65
N GLU A 105 25.05 1.20 9.37
CA GLU A 105 25.53 1.27 10.77
C GLU A 105 24.77 0.32 11.70
N PHE A 106 23.46 0.19 11.46
CA PHE A 106 22.53 -0.61 12.27
C PHE A 106 21.99 -1.83 11.51
N SER A 107 22.31 -1.97 10.22
CA SER A 107 21.85 -3.02 9.31
C SER A 107 20.32 -3.18 9.28
N TYR A 108 19.59 -2.13 8.91
CA TYR A 108 18.14 -2.20 8.69
C TYR A 108 17.70 -1.30 7.55
N PHE A 109 16.48 -1.52 7.05
CA PHE A 109 15.81 -0.69 6.07
C PHE A 109 14.86 0.28 6.75
N LYS A 110 15.18 1.57 6.63
CA LYS A 110 14.34 2.68 7.05
C LYS A 110 13.35 3.04 5.92
N ILE A 111 12.08 3.26 6.24
CA ILE A 111 11.12 3.82 5.28
C ILE A 111 11.51 5.27 4.97
N ARG A 112 11.47 5.66 3.70
CA ARG A 112 11.79 7.03 3.27
C ARG A 112 10.73 8.04 3.75
N PRO A 113 10.98 9.36 3.69
CA PRO A 113 9.94 10.35 4.01
C PRO A 113 8.68 10.15 3.17
N GLU A 114 7.52 10.43 3.74
CA GLU A 114 6.21 10.14 3.11
C GLU A 114 5.32 11.38 3.13
N GLN A 115 4.50 11.49 2.09
CA GLN A 115 3.38 12.41 1.95
C GLN A 115 2.14 11.57 1.61
N ASP A 116 1.10 11.69 2.43
CA ASP A 116 -0.11 10.87 2.34
C ASP A 116 -1.28 11.70 1.81
N TYR A 117 -2.02 11.14 0.86
CA TYR A 117 -3.14 11.77 0.18
C TYR A 117 -4.37 10.87 0.17
N CYS A 118 -5.55 11.48 0.19
CA CYS A 118 -6.82 10.84 -0.11
C CYS A 118 -7.45 11.55 -1.30
N ILE A 119 -7.75 10.80 -2.37
CA ILE A 119 -8.29 11.33 -3.62
C ILE A 119 -9.47 10.51 -4.11
N SER A 120 -10.33 11.09 -4.95
CA SER A 120 -11.20 10.31 -5.82
C SER A 120 -10.40 9.86 -7.05
N PHE A 121 -10.38 8.57 -7.32
CA PHE A 121 -9.73 8.07 -8.54
C PHE A 121 -10.54 8.45 -9.79
N SER A 122 -11.86 8.61 -9.65
CA SER A 122 -12.73 9.10 -10.72
C SER A 122 -12.34 10.51 -11.14
N ASP A 123 -12.22 11.44 -10.19
CA ASP A 123 -11.87 12.84 -10.46
C ASP A 123 -10.46 12.97 -11.02
N PHE A 124 -9.52 12.18 -10.46
CA PHE A 124 -8.16 12.09 -11.01
C PHE A 124 -8.18 11.62 -12.47
N LEU A 125 -8.98 10.60 -12.79
CA LEU A 125 -9.09 10.09 -14.15
C LEU A 125 -9.68 11.13 -15.11
N ASP A 126 -10.72 11.84 -14.68
CA ASP A 126 -11.33 12.90 -15.50
C ASP A 126 -10.30 13.99 -15.80
N TYR A 127 -9.51 14.43 -14.80
CA TYR A 127 -8.39 15.32 -15.04
C TYR A 127 -7.35 14.72 -15.99
N ALA A 128 -6.88 13.48 -15.73
CA ALA A 128 -5.82 12.84 -16.50
C ALA A 128 -6.19 12.61 -17.98
N THR A 129 -7.49 12.63 -18.31
CA THR A 129 -8.01 12.48 -19.67
C THR A 129 -8.50 13.79 -20.27
N SER A 130 -8.42 14.90 -19.52
CA SER A 130 -8.83 16.24 -19.93
C SER A 130 -7.70 17.00 -20.65
N PRO A 131 -8.03 18.03 -21.46
CA PRO A 131 -7.03 18.93 -22.06
C PRO A 131 -6.15 19.68 -21.05
N GLU A 132 -6.58 19.79 -19.79
CA GLU A 132 -5.86 20.44 -18.69
C GLU A 132 -4.67 19.62 -18.20
N CYS A 133 -4.65 18.30 -18.45
CA CYS A 133 -3.50 17.47 -18.14
C CYS A 133 -2.34 17.77 -19.11
N PRO A 134 -1.14 18.11 -18.62
CA PRO A 134 0.00 18.40 -19.50
C PRO A 134 0.35 17.21 -20.40
N THR A 135 0.60 17.47 -21.68
CA THR A 135 1.05 16.47 -22.64
C THR A 135 2.52 16.08 -22.43
N ASP A 136 3.35 17.00 -21.94
CA ASP A 136 4.71 16.69 -21.53
C ASP A 136 4.72 16.09 -20.12
N MET A 137 4.90 14.77 -20.07
CA MET A 137 4.96 14.01 -18.81
C MET A 137 6.11 14.44 -17.89
N ASN A 138 7.14 15.10 -18.41
CA ASN A 138 8.21 15.65 -17.58
C ASN A 138 7.71 16.73 -16.62
N ILE A 139 6.62 17.44 -16.96
CA ILE A 139 6.02 18.44 -16.07
C ILE A 139 5.52 17.77 -14.79
N SER A 140 4.72 16.71 -14.93
CA SER A 140 4.19 15.97 -13.77
C SER A 140 5.30 15.22 -13.04
N THR A 141 6.13 14.49 -13.77
CA THR A 141 7.12 13.59 -13.14
C THR A 141 8.24 14.33 -12.43
N ASN A 142 8.62 15.54 -12.85
CA ASN A 142 9.61 16.35 -12.15
C ASN A 142 9.04 17.09 -10.93
N ALA A 143 7.72 17.11 -10.74
CA ALA A 143 7.09 17.73 -9.58
C ALA A 143 7.19 16.87 -8.30
N PHE A 144 7.57 15.59 -8.41
CA PHE A 144 7.85 14.76 -7.23
C PHE A 144 9.22 15.06 -6.63
N ASP A 145 9.25 15.25 -5.31
CA ASP A 145 10.48 15.42 -4.55
C ASP A 145 11.38 14.16 -4.60
N GLU A 146 12.71 14.36 -4.66
CA GLU A 146 13.70 13.28 -4.71
C GLU A 146 13.61 12.41 -3.45
N GLY A 147 13.33 11.11 -3.65
CA GLY A 147 13.33 10.12 -2.58
C GLY A 147 12.21 10.27 -1.56
N VAL A 148 11.14 11.01 -1.89
CA VAL A 148 9.91 11.12 -1.07
C VAL A 148 8.84 10.20 -1.63
N ILE A 149 8.16 9.49 -0.74
CA ILE A 149 7.06 8.59 -1.06
C ILE A 149 5.77 9.41 -1.09
N TYR A 150 5.04 9.36 -2.20
CA TYR A 150 3.71 9.93 -2.31
C TYR A 150 2.69 8.79 -2.32
N SER A 151 1.85 8.71 -1.28
CA SER A 151 0.84 7.66 -1.11
C SER A 151 -0.54 8.22 -1.40
N PHE A 152 -1.28 7.59 -2.32
CA PHE A 152 -2.63 8.00 -2.74
C PHE A 152 -3.64 6.92 -2.39
N ASN A 153 -4.46 7.19 -1.38
CA ASN A 153 -5.54 6.31 -0.95
C ASN A 153 -6.83 6.71 -1.66
N ILE A 154 -7.54 5.72 -2.23
CA ILE A 154 -8.75 6.00 -3.00
C ILE A 154 -9.96 6.02 -2.07
N THR A 155 -10.78 7.05 -2.23
CA THR A 155 -11.98 7.29 -1.43
C THR A 155 -13.25 6.67 -2.02
N ASN A 156 -13.25 6.32 -3.31
CA ASN A 156 -14.36 5.62 -3.97
C ASN A 156 -14.46 4.17 -3.49
N ASN A 157 -15.67 3.60 -3.50
CA ASN A 157 -15.81 2.16 -3.29
C ASN A 157 -15.26 1.40 -4.50
N LEU A 158 -14.75 0.19 -4.27
CA LEU A 158 -14.18 -0.67 -5.32
C LEU A 158 -15.18 -0.98 -6.45
N THR A 159 -16.48 -0.96 -6.14
CA THR A 159 -17.56 -1.20 -7.10
C THR A 159 -18.02 0.05 -7.84
N ASP A 160 -17.64 1.25 -7.39
CA ASP A 160 -18.12 2.50 -8.02
C ASP A 160 -17.45 2.72 -9.37
N ILE A 161 -16.18 2.34 -9.49
CA ILE A 161 -15.40 2.44 -10.72
C ILE A 161 -14.50 1.22 -10.90
N THR A 162 -14.57 0.60 -12.07
CA THR A 162 -13.70 -0.53 -12.44
C THR A 162 -13.02 -0.29 -13.78
N PHE A 163 -11.89 -0.96 -13.98
CA PHE A 163 -11.02 -0.77 -15.13
C PHE A 163 -10.82 -2.08 -15.88
N SER A 164 -10.91 -2.02 -17.20
CA SER A 164 -10.62 -3.18 -18.07
C SER A 164 -10.03 -2.73 -19.39
N THR A 165 -9.43 -3.65 -20.11
CA THR A 165 -9.27 -3.50 -21.57
C THR A 165 -10.46 -4.11 -22.29
N ILE A 166 -10.61 -3.85 -23.59
CA ILE A 166 -11.61 -4.54 -24.42
C ILE A 166 -11.43 -6.06 -24.26
N ASN A 167 -12.47 -6.74 -23.76
CA ASN A 167 -12.49 -8.19 -23.45
C ASN A 167 -11.44 -8.67 -22.42
N GLY A 168 -10.85 -7.78 -21.62
CA GLY A 168 -9.93 -8.12 -20.55
C GLY A 168 -10.63 -8.32 -19.20
N ALA A 169 -9.87 -8.77 -18.21
CA ALA A 169 -10.35 -8.82 -16.83
C ALA A 169 -10.67 -7.41 -16.29
N GLU A 170 -11.63 -7.34 -15.35
CA GLU A 170 -12.03 -6.10 -14.67
C GLU A 170 -11.29 -5.96 -13.34
N TYR A 171 -10.88 -4.73 -13.00
CA TYR A 171 -10.14 -4.42 -11.79
C TYR A 171 -10.74 -3.26 -11.01
N GLY A 172 -10.80 -3.40 -9.68
CA GLY A 172 -10.97 -2.29 -8.74
C GLY A 172 -9.62 -1.78 -8.24
N ILE A 173 -9.55 -0.53 -7.80
CA ILE A 173 -8.31 0.13 -7.35
C ILE A 173 -8.46 0.56 -5.89
N GLY A 174 -7.54 0.11 -5.04
CA GLY A 174 -7.50 0.49 -3.61
C GLY A 174 -6.59 1.70 -3.33
N GLY A 175 -5.62 1.97 -4.21
CA GLY A 175 -4.67 3.07 -4.05
C GLY A 175 -3.37 2.81 -4.80
N PHE A 176 -2.48 3.78 -4.76
CA PHE A 176 -1.15 3.65 -5.34
C PHE A 176 -0.14 4.52 -4.61
N THR A 177 1.14 4.25 -4.82
CA THR A 177 2.22 5.08 -4.35
C THR A 177 3.31 5.22 -5.39
N ILE A 178 3.94 6.39 -5.41
CA ILE A 178 4.98 6.77 -6.36
C ILE A 178 6.17 7.31 -5.57
N ILE A 179 7.38 6.98 -6.03
CA ILE A 179 8.61 7.60 -5.57
C ILE A 179 9.54 7.87 -6.75
N ARG A 180 10.19 9.05 -6.75
CA ARG A 180 11.14 9.47 -7.77
C ARG A 180 12.58 9.43 -7.26
N HIS A 181 13.50 8.98 -8.11
CA HIS A 181 14.95 9.06 -7.92
C HIS A 181 15.65 9.44 -9.22
N GLY A 182 16.00 10.70 -9.41
CA GLY A 182 16.40 11.24 -10.70
C GLY A 182 15.29 11.01 -11.73
N GLN A 183 15.64 10.44 -12.88
CA GLN A 183 14.66 10.13 -13.94
C GLN A 183 13.89 8.83 -13.71
N GLU A 184 14.18 8.11 -12.62
CA GLU A 184 13.48 6.86 -12.33
C GLU A 184 12.26 7.12 -11.45
N LEU A 185 11.12 6.57 -11.85
CA LEU A 185 9.88 6.52 -11.06
C LEU A 185 9.55 5.07 -10.75
N SER A 186 9.33 4.77 -9.47
CA SER A 186 8.82 3.48 -9.02
C SER A 186 7.38 3.64 -8.58
N VAL A 187 6.49 2.84 -9.17
CA VAL A 187 5.05 2.83 -8.87
C VAL A 187 4.68 1.50 -8.25
N LEU A 188 3.93 1.57 -7.15
CA LEU A 188 3.22 0.45 -6.57
C LEU A 188 1.73 0.78 -6.64
N LEU A 189 0.94 -0.05 -7.33
CA LEU A 189 -0.51 0.07 -7.44
C LEU A 189 -1.16 -1.11 -6.69
N LEU A 190 -2.06 -0.79 -5.75
CA LEU A 190 -2.90 -1.75 -5.07
C LEU A 190 -4.22 -1.87 -5.84
N ALA A 191 -4.43 -3.04 -6.45
CA ALA A 191 -5.59 -3.33 -7.28
C ALA A 191 -6.21 -4.67 -6.91
N GLY A 192 -7.37 -4.97 -7.47
CA GLY A 192 -8.11 -6.20 -7.21
C GLY A 192 -8.79 -6.68 -8.47
N GLU A 193 -8.52 -7.91 -8.88
CA GLU A 193 -9.24 -8.51 -10.01
C GLU A 193 -10.65 -8.89 -9.55
N LYS A 194 -11.67 -8.51 -10.33
CA LYS A 194 -13.06 -8.80 -10.01
C LYS A 194 -13.35 -10.29 -10.17
N ILE A 195 -13.36 -11.01 -9.05
CA ILE A 195 -13.55 -12.45 -8.98
C ILE A 195 -14.06 -12.84 -7.58
N ASP A 196 -14.83 -13.93 -7.50
CA ASP A 196 -15.22 -14.53 -6.22
C ASP A 196 -14.01 -15.17 -5.52
N THR A 197 -13.52 -14.49 -4.48
CA THR A 197 -12.38 -14.93 -3.66
C THR A 197 -12.65 -16.23 -2.90
N ASN A 198 -13.90 -16.51 -2.50
CA ASN A 198 -14.25 -17.76 -1.83
C ASN A 198 -14.12 -18.95 -2.77
N LYS A 199 -14.58 -18.79 -4.02
CA LYS A 199 -14.38 -19.77 -5.07
C LYS A 199 -12.89 -19.93 -5.37
N LYS A 200 -12.17 -18.82 -5.51
CA LYS A 200 -10.74 -18.85 -5.86
C LYS A 200 -9.88 -19.49 -4.76
N THR A 201 -10.19 -19.24 -3.49
CA THR A 201 -9.55 -19.88 -2.34
C THR A 201 -9.62 -21.40 -2.41
N LYS A 202 -10.77 -21.95 -2.82
CA LYS A 202 -10.92 -23.41 -3.00
C LYS A 202 -10.01 -23.94 -4.10
N GLU A 203 -9.88 -23.23 -5.22
CA GLU A 203 -8.97 -23.60 -6.31
C GLU A 203 -7.49 -23.59 -5.85
N LEU A 204 -7.09 -22.59 -5.06
CA LEU A 204 -5.72 -22.42 -4.57
C LEU A 204 -5.29 -23.53 -3.60
N SER A 205 -6.23 -24.20 -2.92
CA SER A 205 -5.90 -25.30 -2.00
C SER A 205 -5.09 -26.44 -2.65
N SER A 206 -5.22 -26.60 -3.96
CA SER A 206 -4.49 -27.60 -4.76
C SER A 206 -3.08 -27.16 -5.21
N LEU A 207 -2.74 -25.87 -5.07
CA LEU A 207 -1.50 -25.30 -5.56
C LEU A 207 -0.30 -25.77 -4.72
N LYS A 208 0.53 -26.63 -5.31
CA LYS A 208 1.81 -27.06 -4.73
C LYS A 208 2.89 -26.01 -5.01
N THR A 209 3.54 -25.54 -3.95
CA THR A 209 4.67 -24.61 -4.01
C THR A 209 5.97 -25.34 -3.66
N GLN A 210 7.05 -25.02 -4.36
CA GLN A 210 8.38 -25.54 -4.07
C GLN A 210 9.32 -24.38 -3.76
N ALA A 211 10.00 -24.43 -2.62
CA ALA A 211 10.98 -23.42 -2.26
C ALA A 211 12.22 -23.52 -3.17
N CYS A 212 12.73 -22.37 -3.63
CA CYS A 212 14.01 -22.31 -4.33
C CYS A 212 15.11 -22.92 -3.46
N SER A 213 16.04 -23.66 -4.08
CA SER A 213 17.09 -24.43 -3.39
C SER A 213 17.86 -23.60 -2.34
N ASN A 214 18.21 -22.36 -2.68
CA ASN A 214 18.96 -21.44 -1.82
C ASN A 214 18.09 -20.65 -0.83
N ARG A 215 16.76 -20.85 -0.83
CA ARG A 215 15.80 -20.09 -0.02
C ARG A 215 14.87 -20.98 0.81
N LYS A 216 15.18 -22.27 0.96
CA LYS A 216 14.38 -23.24 1.74
C LYS A 216 14.12 -22.84 3.20
N LYS A 217 14.95 -21.96 3.77
CA LYS A 217 14.81 -21.46 5.15
C LYS A 217 13.81 -20.31 5.28
N ILE A 218 13.42 -19.69 4.17
CA ILE A 218 12.43 -18.62 4.13
C ILE A 218 11.07 -19.28 3.97
N VAL A 219 10.30 -19.29 5.05
CA VAL A 219 9.00 -19.96 5.14
C VAL A 219 7.95 -19.01 5.72
N PRO A 220 6.69 -19.10 5.32
CA PRO A 220 5.63 -18.29 5.90
C PRO A 220 5.43 -18.59 7.39
N THR A 221 4.93 -17.61 8.12
CA THR A 221 4.56 -17.76 9.53
C THR A 221 3.42 -18.78 9.68
N GLN A 222 3.44 -19.57 10.75
CA GLN A 222 2.55 -20.73 10.94
C GLN A 222 1.05 -20.39 11.01
N ASP A 223 0.70 -19.16 11.35
CA ASP A 223 -0.65 -18.64 11.48
C ASP A 223 -1.26 -18.19 10.15
N ARG A 224 -0.45 -18.04 9.10
CA ARG A 224 -0.91 -17.67 7.77
C ARG A 224 -1.59 -18.84 7.07
N LYS A 225 -2.65 -18.53 6.34
CA LYS A 225 -3.44 -19.50 5.57
C LYS A 225 -3.35 -19.17 4.09
N LYS A 226 -3.39 -20.22 3.26
CA LYS A 226 -3.48 -20.08 1.81
C LYS A 226 -4.91 -19.73 1.43
N GLU A 227 -5.12 -18.53 0.90
CA GLU A 227 -6.43 -18.02 0.49
C GLU A 227 -6.30 -16.91 -0.54
N ALA A 228 -7.31 -16.71 -1.39
CA ALA A 228 -7.34 -15.56 -2.27
C ALA A 228 -7.71 -14.32 -1.45
N VAL A 229 -6.71 -13.54 -1.02
CA VAL A 229 -6.94 -12.43 -0.09
C VAL A 229 -7.82 -11.36 -0.74
N PRO A 230 -8.94 -10.97 -0.11
CA PRO A 230 -9.83 -9.95 -0.64
C PRO A 230 -9.20 -8.56 -0.57
N LEU A 231 -9.32 -7.79 -1.66
CA LEU A 231 -8.87 -6.40 -1.68
C LEU A 231 -9.73 -5.58 -0.72
N LEU A 232 -9.10 -4.93 0.26
CA LEU A 232 -9.79 -4.12 1.29
C LEU A 232 -10.94 -4.86 1.99
N GLY A 233 -10.85 -6.20 2.08
CA GLY A 233 -11.88 -7.03 2.70
C GLY A 233 -13.09 -7.36 1.80
N ASP A 234 -13.15 -6.86 0.56
CA ASP A 234 -14.24 -7.16 -0.37
C ASP A 234 -14.04 -8.53 -1.06
N PRO A 235 -14.92 -9.53 -0.83
CA PRO A 235 -14.77 -10.85 -1.41
C PRO A 235 -15.00 -10.90 -2.93
N GLY A 236 -15.49 -9.82 -3.54
CA GLY A 236 -15.65 -9.68 -4.99
C GLY A 236 -14.38 -9.28 -5.74
N PHE A 237 -13.29 -8.98 -5.02
CA PHE A 237 -12.03 -8.55 -5.62
C PHE A 237 -10.83 -9.29 -5.02
N TRP A 238 -10.04 -9.98 -5.85
CA TRP A 238 -8.82 -10.66 -5.41
C TRP A 238 -7.60 -9.73 -5.48
N GLN A 239 -6.99 -9.45 -4.33
CA GLN A 239 -5.90 -8.49 -4.16
C GLN A 239 -4.69 -8.81 -5.04
N SER A 240 -4.23 -7.79 -5.75
CA SER A 240 -3.09 -7.81 -6.65
C SER A 240 -2.24 -6.56 -6.40
N ILE A 241 -0.96 -6.74 -6.12
CA ILE A 241 0.01 -5.65 -5.97
C ILE A 241 0.80 -5.57 -7.26
N VAL A 242 0.71 -4.43 -7.93
CA VAL A 242 1.35 -4.20 -9.23
C VAL A 242 2.55 -3.30 -9.00
N LEU A 243 3.72 -3.70 -9.50
CA LEU A 243 4.94 -2.89 -9.40
C LEU A 243 5.43 -2.57 -10.81
N ALA A 244 5.81 -1.32 -11.03
CA ALA A 244 6.40 -0.87 -12.27
C ALA A 244 7.52 0.14 -12.01
N ARG A 245 8.55 0.09 -12.85
CA ARG A 245 9.59 1.14 -12.91
C ARG A 245 9.55 1.79 -14.27
N PHE A 246 9.68 3.11 -14.27
CA PHE A 246 9.70 3.95 -15.46
C PHE A 246 10.97 4.81 -15.46
N ASP A 247 11.49 5.10 -16.65
CA ASP A 247 12.49 6.13 -16.89
C ASP A 247 11.82 7.27 -17.67
N SER A 248 11.71 8.45 -17.04
CA SER A 248 11.04 9.61 -17.62
C SER A 248 11.83 10.25 -18.77
N GLU A 249 13.16 10.10 -18.78
CA GLU A 249 14.03 10.65 -19.82
C GLU A 249 13.95 9.81 -21.10
N THR A 250 14.05 8.47 -20.98
CA THR A 250 13.92 7.59 -22.15
C THR A 250 12.48 7.19 -22.47
N ARG A 251 11.51 7.59 -21.65
CA ARG A 251 10.08 7.20 -21.76
C ARG A 251 9.91 5.69 -21.87
N THR A 252 10.66 4.96 -21.05
CA THR A 252 10.64 3.49 -21.02
C THR A 252 10.00 2.95 -19.76
N GLN A 253 9.23 1.87 -19.89
CA GLN A 253 8.80 1.02 -18.79
C GLN A 253 9.82 -0.12 -18.65
N GLU A 254 10.62 -0.05 -17.58
CA GLU A 254 11.82 -0.86 -17.40
C GLU A 254 11.50 -2.29 -16.93
N VAL A 255 10.58 -2.45 -15.99
CA VAL A 255 10.18 -3.75 -15.43
C VAL A 255 8.72 -3.74 -14.98
N ARG A 256 8.07 -4.90 -15.03
CA ARG A 256 6.68 -5.13 -14.62
C ARG A 256 6.58 -6.30 -13.66
N TYR A 257 5.75 -6.14 -12.64
CA TYR A 257 5.46 -7.17 -11.65
C TYR A 257 3.98 -7.18 -11.30
N ILE A 258 3.40 -8.36 -11.15
CA ILE A 258 2.12 -8.59 -10.49
C ILE A 258 2.33 -9.61 -9.40
N LEU A 259 1.95 -9.24 -8.18
CA LEU A 259 1.98 -10.08 -6.99
C LEU A 259 0.53 -10.35 -6.58
N LYS A 260 0.02 -11.54 -6.90
CA LYS A 260 -1.30 -12.01 -6.46
C LYS A 260 -1.21 -12.56 -5.05
N ASP A 261 -1.99 -11.99 -4.14
CA ASP A 261 -1.92 -12.31 -2.71
C ASP A 261 -2.68 -13.60 -2.41
N ILE A 262 -1.92 -14.64 -2.03
CA ILE A 262 -2.47 -15.94 -1.66
C ILE A 262 -2.43 -16.20 -0.15
N GLY A 263 -2.29 -15.14 0.66
CA GLY A 263 -2.41 -15.16 2.12
C GLY A 263 -1.12 -15.56 2.84
N ASP A 264 -0.55 -16.71 2.47
CA ASP A 264 0.74 -17.20 2.99
C ASP A 264 1.94 -16.79 2.12
N SER A 265 1.70 -16.33 0.90
CA SER A 265 2.72 -15.98 -0.08
C SER A 265 2.13 -15.17 -1.22
N PHE A 266 2.96 -14.81 -2.21
CA PHE A 266 2.50 -14.19 -3.45
C PHE A 266 2.79 -15.09 -4.64
N ILE A 267 1.85 -15.20 -5.57
CA ILE A 267 2.15 -15.64 -6.94
C ILE A 267 2.69 -14.42 -7.67
N VAL A 268 3.95 -14.51 -8.13
CA VAL A 268 4.66 -13.39 -8.75
C VAL A 268 4.87 -13.66 -10.23
N THR A 269 4.29 -12.80 -11.06
CA THR A 269 4.52 -12.79 -12.52
C THR A 269 5.32 -11.53 -12.86
N THR A 270 6.44 -11.67 -13.58
CA THR A 270 7.32 -10.55 -13.93
C THR A 270 8.08 -10.79 -15.24
N ASP A 271 8.46 -9.71 -15.91
CA ASP A 271 9.40 -9.73 -17.03
C ASP A 271 10.81 -9.23 -16.65
N ASP A 272 11.11 -9.11 -15.35
CA ASP A 272 12.44 -8.76 -14.88
C ASP A 272 13.44 -9.93 -15.08
N PRO A 273 14.46 -9.79 -15.94
CA PRO A 273 15.46 -10.83 -16.15
C PRO A 273 16.32 -11.12 -14.91
N SER A 274 16.33 -10.22 -13.93
CA SER A 274 17.15 -10.36 -12.72
C SER A 274 16.81 -11.60 -11.89
N ILE A 275 15.58 -12.13 -12.02
CA ILE A 275 15.15 -13.34 -11.32
C ILE A 275 15.88 -14.61 -11.78
N TYR A 276 16.50 -14.58 -12.96
CA TYR A 276 17.21 -15.70 -13.58
C TYR A 276 18.71 -15.47 -13.77
N LEU A 277 19.27 -14.40 -13.20
CA LEU A 277 20.70 -14.15 -13.25
C LEU A 277 21.46 -15.28 -12.56
N ASP A 278 22.32 -15.94 -13.32
CA ASP A 278 23.20 -16.97 -12.79
C ASP A 278 24.31 -16.33 -11.96
N GLU A 279 24.50 -16.82 -10.73
CA GLU A 279 25.44 -16.23 -9.79
C GLU A 279 26.91 -16.34 -10.22
N LYS A 280 27.25 -17.31 -11.08
CA LYS A 280 28.63 -17.55 -11.54
C LYS A 280 28.97 -16.75 -12.79
N THR A 281 28.07 -16.78 -13.77
CA THR A 281 28.27 -16.18 -15.10
C THR A 281 27.72 -14.76 -15.17
N GLY A 282 26.85 -14.36 -14.24
CA GLY A 282 26.19 -13.06 -14.22
C GLY A 282 25.19 -12.86 -15.35
N GLY A 283 24.91 -13.89 -16.15
CA GLY A 283 24.03 -13.83 -17.33
C GLY A 283 22.76 -14.65 -17.16
N VAL A 284 21.91 -14.62 -18.19
CA VAL A 284 20.65 -15.39 -18.25
C VAL A 284 20.77 -16.42 -19.37
N SER A 285 20.41 -17.69 -19.11
CA SER A 285 20.44 -18.75 -20.12
C SER A 285 19.31 -18.60 -21.14
N ASP A 286 19.47 -19.12 -22.36
CA ASP A 286 18.45 -19.05 -23.42
C ASP A 286 17.11 -19.67 -23.00
N LYS A 287 17.16 -20.78 -22.23
CA LYS A 287 15.97 -21.40 -21.65
C LYS A 287 15.22 -20.41 -20.73
N ASN A 288 15.96 -19.74 -19.85
CA ASN A 288 15.37 -18.77 -18.92
C ASN A 288 14.84 -17.52 -19.66
N LEU A 289 15.48 -17.09 -20.75
CA LEU A 289 14.93 -16.05 -21.62
C LEU A 289 13.61 -16.48 -22.25
N GLY A 290 13.49 -17.74 -22.70
CA GLY A 290 12.25 -18.31 -23.19
C GLY A 290 11.15 -18.42 -22.13
N ASP A 291 11.50 -18.66 -20.86
CA ASP A 291 10.54 -18.66 -19.76
C ASP A 291 10.09 -17.23 -19.38
N LEU A 292 10.99 -16.24 -19.40
CA LEU A 292 10.65 -14.82 -19.27
C LEU A 292 9.69 -14.36 -20.37
N ALA A 293 9.84 -14.88 -21.60
CA ALA A 293 8.92 -14.59 -22.70
C ALA A 293 7.48 -14.97 -22.36
N LYS A 294 7.30 -16.17 -21.78
CA LYS A 294 5.98 -16.67 -21.38
C LYS A 294 5.38 -15.81 -20.25
N LEU A 295 6.18 -15.47 -19.25
CA LEU A 295 5.75 -14.58 -18.15
C LEU A 295 5.38 -13.19 -18.67
N SER A 296 6.11 -12.67 -19.65
CA SER A 296 5.75 -11.41 -20.30
C SER A 296 4.39 -11.46 -20.99
N VAL A 297 4.08 -12.55 -21.69
CA VAL A 297 2.75 -12.75 -22.33
C VAL A 297 1.65 -12.88 -21.28
N GLU A 298 1.93 -13.52 -20.15
CA GLU A 298 1.00 -13.60 -19.02
C GLU A 298 0.72 -12.20 -18.44
N LEU A 299 1.74 -11.36 -18.27
CA LEU A 299 1.56 -9.97 -17.83
C LEU A 299 0.69 -9.15 -18.79
N ASP A 300 0.71 -9.45 -20.08
CA ASP A 300 -0.08 -8.72 -21.07
C ASP A 300 -1.59 -8.98 -20.92
N GLN A 301 -1.99 -10.07 -20.24
CA GLN A 301 -3.38 -10.31 -19.83
C GLN A 301 -3.86 -9.29 -18.78
N HIS A 302 -2.92 -8.67 -18.07
CA HIS A 302 -3.14 -7.67 -17.04
C HIS A 302 -2.73 -6.26 -17.48
N LYS A 303 -2.57 -6.03 -18.79
CA LYS A 303 -2.04 -4.77 -19.36
C LYS A 303 -2.73 -3.50 -18.83
N VAL A 304 -4.04 -3.56 -18.54
CA VAL A 304 -4.81 -2.43 -17.97
C VAL A 304 -4.16 -1.88 -16.70
N LEU A 305 -3.60 -2.74 -15.84
CA LEU A 305 -2.96 -2.32 -14.60
C LEU A 305 -1.71 -1.48 -14.86
N PHE A 306 -0.95 -1.81 -15.90
CA PHE A 306 0.25 -1.06 -16.29
C PHE A 306 -0.11 0.25 -17.01
N GLU A 307 -1.19 0.28 -17.79
CA GLU A 307 -1.74 1.53 -18.33
C GLU A 307 -2.22 2.46 -17.21
N LEU A 308 -2.81 1.91 -16.14
CA LEU A 308 -3.14 2.68 -14.94
C LEU A 308 -1.90 3.19 -14.22
N CYS A 309 -0.84 2.38 -14.07
CA CYS A 309 0.44 2.85 -13.53
C CYS A 309 1.01 4.03 -14.33
N LYS A 310 0.96 3.99 -15.67
CA LYS A 310 1.37 5.11 -16.54
C LYS A 310 0.48 6.34 -16.32
N THR A 311 -0.83 6.14 -16.21
CA THR A 311 -1.80 7.21 -15.91
C THR A 311 -1.45 7.87 -14.57
N CYS A 312 -1.15 7.09 -13.53
CA CYS A 312 -0.80 7.59 -12.20
C CYS A 312 0.41 8.54 -12.20
N LEU A 313 1.29 8.51 -13.22
CA LEU A 313 2.41 9.45 -13.32
C LEU A 313 1.98 10.91 -13.52
N SER A 314 0.74 11.17 -13.94
CA SER A 314 0.17 12.52 -14.06
C SER A 314 -0.39 13.10 -12.75
N VAL A 315 -0.37 12.34 -11.64
CA VAL A 315 -1.04 12.73 -10.40
C VAL A 315 -0.45 14.00 -9.78
N ALA A 316 0.84 14.29 -9.96
CA ALA A 316 1.42 15.51 -9.39
C ALA A 316 0.82 16.77 -10.04
N SER A 317 0.63 16.76 -11.37
CA SER A 317 -0.09 17.84 -12.06
C SER A 317 -1.55 17.95 -11.62
N TYR A 318 -2.20 16.82 -11.31
CA TYR A 318 -3.57 16.80 -10.77
C TYR A 318 -3.65 17.48 -9.39
N LEU A 319 -2.67 17.25 -8.52
CA LEU A 319 -2.60 17.89 -7.20
C LEU A 319 -2.38 19.40 -7.33
N GLU A 320 -1.47 19.82 -8.22
CA GLU A 320 -1.20 21.24 -8.48
C GLU A 320 -2.45 21.93 -9.03
N PHE A 321 -3.16 21.29 -9.96
CA PHE A 321 -4.41 21.81 -10.52
C PHE A 321 -5.51 21.99 -9.46
N ASN A 322 -5.50 21.17 -8.40
CA ASN A 322 -6.49 21.18 -7.33
C ASN A 322 -5.93 21.72 -6.01
N VAL A 323 -4.83 22.48 -6.02
CA VAL A 323 -4.14 22.92 -4.79
C VAL A 323 -5.07 23.66 -3.82
N ASP A 324 -6.00 24.47 -4.35
CA ASP A 324 -6.97 25.24 -3.56
C ASP A 324 -8.08 24.36 -2.93
N ASN A 325 -8.24 23.12 -3.41
CA ASN A 325 -9.26 22.16 -2.94
C ASN A 325 -8.68 21.13 -1.94
N VAL A 326 -7.42 21.30 -1.53
CA VAL A 326 -6.75 20.40 -0.59
C VAL A 326 -7.02 20.83 0.85
N ARG A 327 -7.55 19.91 1.65
CA ARG A 327 -7.62 20.04 3.11
C ARG A 327 -6.61 19.12 3.76
N VAL A 328 -5.88 19.61 4.76
CA VAL A 328 -5.01 18.76 5.58
C VAL A 328 -5.77 18.23 6.80
N GLU A 329 -5.78 16.92 6.96
CA GLU A 329 -6.28 16.22 8.14
C GLU A 329 -5.12 15.63 8.94
N ARG A 330 -5.25 15.63 10.28
CA ARG A 330 -4.20 15.14 11.17
C ARG A 330 -4.62 13.82 11.81
N HIS A 331 -3.95 12.75 11.42
CA HIS A 331 -4.25 11.38 11.84
C HIS A 331 -3.28 10.91 12.92
N PRO A 332 -3.75 10.46 14.11
CA PRO A 332 -2.88 9.89 15.14
C PRO A 332 -2.34 8.54 14.69
N THR A 333 -1.07 8.26 15.00
CA THR A 333 -0.45 6.98 14.68
C THR A 333 -0.61 5.98 15.83
N SER A 334 -0.57 4.67 15.55
CA SER A 334 -0.57 3.65 16.62
C SER A 334 0.61 3.80 17.58
N LEU A 335 1.73 4.37 17.12
CA LEU A 335 2.88 4.72 17.96
C LEU A 335 2.55 5.84 18.95
N ALA A 336 1.69 6.79 18.59
CA ALA A 336 1.22 7.81 19.53
C ALA A 336 0.42 7.20 20.67
N GLU A 337 -0.48 6.26 20.34
CA GLU A 337 -1.24 5.49 21.32
C GLU A 337 -0.31 4.67 22.22
N ASP A 338 0.69 3.99 21.67
CA ASP A 338 1.67 3.24 22.48
C ASP A 338 2.43 4.13 23.47
N ILE A 339 2.83 5.32 23.03
CA ILE A 339 3.55 6.26 23.87
C ILE A 339 2.63 6.81 24.97
N GLN A 340 1.37 7.10 24.62
CA GLN A 340 0.39 7.61 25.57
C GLN A 340 0.01 6.57 26.63
N THR A 341 -0.15 5.31 26.23
CA THR A 341 -0.52 4.19 27.11
C THR A 341 0.66 3.60 27.89
N GLY A 342 1.90 3.99 27.55
CA GLY A 342 3.11 3.45 28.15
C GLY A 342 3.55 2.09 27.58
N SER A 343 2.86 1.58 26.56
CA SER A 343 3.24 0.38 25.81
C SER A 343 4.61 0.53 25.12
N CYS A 344 4.97 1.76 24.73
CA CYS A 344 6.34 2.11 24.35
C CYS A 344 7.09 2.67 25.57
N THR A 345 8.01 1.86 26.13
CA THR A 345 8.74 2.20 27.35
C THR A 345 9.71 3.37 27.15
N THR A 346 10.02 4.11 28.23
CA THR A 346 11.04 5.18 28.22
C THR A 346 12.40 4.68 27.74
N THR A 347 12.73 3.42 28.02
CA THR A 347 13.97 2.77 27.55
C THR A 347 13.97 2.58 26.04
N GLN A 348 12.86 2.20 25.42
CA GLN A 348 12.75 2.09 23.95
C GLN A 348 12.86 3.46 23.30
N LEU A 349 12.24 4.49 23.88
CA LEU A 349 12.31 5.85 23.34
C LEU A 349 13.75 6.34 23.18
N LYS A 350 14.69 5.96 24.07
CA LYS A 350 16.12 6.34 23.96
C LYS A 350 16.78 5.91 22.64
N TYR A 351 16.27 4.87 21.99
CA TYR A 351 16.80 4.37 20.71
C TYR A 351 16.15 5.02 19.47
N LEU A 352 15.10 5.81 19.68
CA LEU A 352 14.35 6.50 18.63
C LEU A 352 14.80 7.95 18.48
N THR A 353 15.04 8.37 17.24
CA THR A 353 15.27 9.77 16.86
C THR A 353 13.95 10.55 16.80
N SER A 354 14.00 11.86 16.61
CA SER A 354 12.80 12.68 16.38
C SER A 354 12.03 12.23 15.13
N GLN A 355 12.75 11.83 14.07
CA GLN A 355 12.15 11.33 12.82
C GLN A 355 11.45 9.99 12.99
N ASP A 356 11.86 9.15 13.96
CA ASP A 356 11.22 7.86 14.20
C ASP A 356 9.93 8.02 15.03
N ARG A 357 9.85 9.06 15.87
CA ARG A 357 8.75 9.32 16.82
C ARG A 357 7.59 10.09 16.20
N VAL A 358 7.15 9.69 15.01
CA VAL A 358 6.00 10.31 14.34
C VAL A 358 4.71 9.91 15.04
N ARG A 359 4.15 10.83 15.84
CA ARG A 359 2.89 10.63 16.58
C ARG A 359 1.64 10.98 15.76
N TYR A 360 1.80 11.80 14.74
CA TYR A 360 0.71 12.21 13.87
C TYR A 360 1.21 12.29 12.44
N ARG A 361 0.37 11.89 11.49
CA ARG A 361 0.57 12.08 10.06
C ARG A 361 -0.41 13.12 9.56
N ASN A 362 0.08 14.03 8.73
CA ASN A 362 -0.77 14.97 8.00
C ASN A 362 -1.13 14.30 6.68
N VAL A 363 -2.43 14.25 6.38
CA VAL A 363 -2.98 13.60 5.20
C VAL A 363 -3.73 14.65 4.40
N SER A 364 -3.34 14.83 3.15
CA SER A 364 -3.92 15.80 2.23
C SER A 364 -5.15 15.18 1.56
N VAL A 365 -6.33 15.63 1.94
CA VAL A 365 -7.61 15.16 1.42
C VAL A 365 -8.09 16.12 0.35
N LEU A 366 -8.17 15.65 -0.90
CA LEU A 366 -8.78 16.41 -1.99
C LEU A 366 -10.28 16.21 -1.96
N GLN A 367 -11.02 17.31 -1.82
CA GLN A 367 -12.47 17.26 -1.93
C GLN A 367 -12.87 17.06 -3.38
N SER A 368 -13.81 16.14 -3.61
CA SER A 368 -14.35 15.90 -4.94
C SER A 368 -15.09 17.14 -5.44
N VAL A 369 -14.65 17.67 -6.57
CA VAL A 369 -15.29 18.78 -7.26
C VAL A 369 -16.25 18.17 -8.27
N LEU A 370 -17.39 17.64 -7.79
CA LEU A 370 -18.35 16.90 -8.61
C LEU A 370 -18.70 17.62 -9.93
N GLN A 371 -18.35 16.98 -11.05
CA GLN A 371 -19.11 17.02 -12.29
C GLN A 371 -19.82 15.65 -12.46
N SER A 372 -20.88 15.56 -13.26
CA SER A 372 -21.49 14.26 -13.59
C SER A 372 -20.62 13.56 -14.64
N PRO A 373 -19.74 12.60 -14.26
CA PRO A 373 -18.84 11.99 -15.21
C PRO A 373 -19.59 10.95 -16.05
N PRO A 374 -19.11 10.62 -17.26
CA PRO A 374 -19.76 9.62 -18.09
C PRO A 374 -19.67 8.23 -17.43
N ASP A 375 -20.71 7.40 -17.62
CA ASP A 375 -20.75 6.01 -17.15
C ASP A 375 -19.58 5.18 -17.70
N ASN A 376 -19.09 5.52 -18.89
CA ASN A 376 -17.92 4.90 -19.48
C ASN A 376 -16.96 5.97 -20.01
N THR A 377 -15.70 5.90 -19.59
CA THR A 377 -14.59 6.64 -20.20
C THR A 377 -13.67 5.67 -20.91
N PHE A 378 -13.33 5.97 -22.16
CA PHE A 378 -12.32 5.26 -22.93
C PHE A 378 -11.15 6.19 -23.19
N TYR A 379 -9.93 5.76 -22.87
CA TYR A 379 -8.76 6.60 -23.03
C TYR A 379 -7.49 5.79 -23.29
N HIS A 380 -6.45 6.48 -23.74
CA HIS A 380 -5.10 5.95 -23.86
C HIS A 380 -4.25 6.50 -22.72
N ALA A 381 -3.48 5.64 -22.05
CA ALA A 381 -2.54 6.10 -21.05
C ALA A 381 -1.32 6.78 -21.73
N PRO A 382 -0.52 7.55 -20.97
CA PRO A 382 0.68 8.19 -21.48
C PRO A 382 1.65 7.21 -22.14
N GLU A 383 2.31 7.64 -23.21
CA GLU A 383 3.20 6.78 -24.00
C GLU A 383 4.51 6.48 -23.25
N PHE A 384 4.61 5.25 -22.74
CA PHE A 384 5.86 4.63 -22.29
C PHE A 384 6.08 3.33 -23.04
N GLN A 385 7.20 3.21 -23.73
CA GLN A 385 7.57 2.01 -24.46
C GLN A 385 8.16 0.98 -23.50
N LYS A 386 7.84 -0.29 -23.67
CA LYS A 386 8.50 -1.33 -22.87
C LYS A 386 9.99 -1.39 -23.25
N GLU A 387 10.87 -1.52 -22.26
CA GLU A 387 12.27 -1.82 -22.52
C GLU A 387 12.40 -3.29 -22.97
N VAL A 388 12.87 -3.48 -24.20
CA VAL A 388 12.93 -4.78 -24.89
C VAL A 388 14.29 -5.04 -25.53
N SER A 389 15.20 -4.06 -25.48
CA SER A 389 16.43 -4.08 -26.26
C SER A 389 17.51 -4.96 -25.65
N GLY A 390 17.38 -5.39 -24.40
CA GLY A 390 18.37 -6.23 -23.75
C GLY A 390 18.22 -6.36 -22.24
N TYR A 391 19.28 -6.88 -21.60
CA TYR A 391 19.40 -6.93 -20.15
C TYR A 391 20.84 -6.67 -19.72
N TRP A 392 21.02 -6.36 -18.44
CA TRP A 392 22.35 -6.16 -17.88
C TRP A 392 22.95 -7.46 -17.38
N LYS A 393 24.08 -7.86 -17.97
CA LYS A 393 24.92 -8.95 -17.47
C LYS A 393 25.89 -8.41 -16.43
N ARG A 394 26.00 -9.09 -15.30
CA ARG A 394 26.97 -8.76 -14.25
C ARG A 394 28.37 -9.19 -14.66
N LEU A 395 29.35 -8.30 -14.45
CA LEU A 395 30.78 -8.60 -14.58
C LEU A 395 31.45 -8.45 -13.19
N LEU A 396 32.73 -8.81 -13.10
CA LEU A 396 33.51 -8.57 -11.89
C LEU A 396 33.72 -7.06 -11.70
N PRO A 397 33.81 -6.53 -10.45
CA PRO A 397 33.91 -5.09 -10.19
C PRO A 397 34.99 -4.35 -10.98
N GLN A 398 36.11 -5.02 -11.27
CA GLN A 398 37.25 -4.51 -12.02
C GLN A 398 37.09 -4.58 -13.55
N GLU A 399 36.18 -5.40 -14.07
CA GLU A 399 35.95 -5.57 -15.50
C GLU A 399 35.15 -4.39 -16.07
N ILE A 400 35.49 -3.95 -17.29
CA ILE A 400 34.77 -2.90 -18.02
C ILE A 400 33.91 -3.58 -19.08
N GLY A 401 32.62 -3.28 -19.08
CA GLY A 401 31.72 -3.59 -20.18
C GLY A 401 31.12 -2.33 -20.79
N GLU A 402 30.04 -2.49 -21.54
CA GLU A 402 29.39 -1.40 -22.27
C GLU A 402 27.98 -1.15 -21.74
N ASP A 403 27.51 0.09 -21.77
CA ASP A 403 26.12 0.44 -21.47
C ASP A 403 25.19 0.32 -22.68
N LYS A 404 23.91 0.66 -22.50
CA LYS A 404 22.89 0.62 -23.57
C LYS A 404 23.23 1.49 -24.78
N HIS A 405 24.12 2.47 -24.61
CA HIS A 405 24.59 3.39 -25.65
C HIS A 405 26.04 3.09 -26.10
N GLY A 406 26.65 2.00 -25.61
CA GLY A 406 28.02 1.63 -25.92
C GLY A 406 29.09 2.35 -25.10
N ASN A 407 28.73 3.12 -24.07
CA ASN A 407 29.73 3.78 -23.21
C ASN A 407 30.33 2.78 -22.21
N ALA A 408 31.62 2.93 -21.92
CA ALA A 408 32.34 2.09 -20.96
C ALA A 408 31.75 2.20 -19.54
N ILE A 409 31.55 1.06 -18.88
CA ILE A 409 31.06 0.99 -17.51
C ILE A 409 31.67 -0.19 -16.74
N HIS A 410 32.10 0.05 -15.50
CA HIS A 410 32.69 -0.99 -14.66
C HIS A 410 31.63 -1.95 -14.07
N GLY A 411 32.01 -3.21 -13.93
CA GLY A 411 31.25 -4.24 -13.22
C GLY A 411 30.06 -4.84 -13.97
N ARG A 412 29.84 -4.49 -15.25
CA ARG A 412 28.74 -5.05 -16.05
C ARG A 412 28.84 -4.70 -17.53
N THR A 413 28.03 -5.39 -18.34
CA THR A 413 27.80 -5.06 -19.76
C THR A 413 26.33 -5.21 -20.13
N TRP A 414 25.83 -4.37 -21.03
CA TRP A 414 24.50 -4.50 -21.64
C TRP A 414 24.55 -5.59 -22.70
N VAL A 415 23.68 -6.58 -22.57
CA VAL A 415 23.53 -7.67 -23.53
C VAL A 415 22.28 -7.36 -24.35
N LYS A 416 22.49 -7.01 -25.62
CA LYS A 416 21.39 -6.83 -26.57
C LYS A 416 20.70 -8.17 -26.80
N VAL A 417 19.37 -8.15 -26.77
CA VAL A 417 18.56 -9.33 -27.06
C VAL A 417 17.87 -9.08 -28.40
N GLU A 418 18.42 -9.67 -29.46
CA GLU A 418 17.85 -9.64 -30.81
C GLU A 418 16.71 -10.65 -30.92
N SER A 419 15.63 -10.39 -30.21
CA SER A 419 14.45 -11.25 -30.19
C SER A 419 13.29 -10.55 -30.87
N THR A 420 12.99 -10.99 -32.09
CA THR A 420 11.81 -10.57 -32.88
C THR A 420 10.48 -10.78 -32.15
N TRP A 421 10.43 -11.61 -31.11
CA TRP A 421 9.23 -11.88 -30.29
C TRP A 421 8.94 -10.83 -29.21
N ILE A 422 9.93 -10.04 -28.76
CA ILE A 422 9.71 -8.94 -27.81
C ILE A 422 9.23 -7.68 -28.54
N GLN A 423 9.56 -7.55 -29.83
CA GLN A 423 9.10 -6.49 -30.73
C GLN A 423 7.69 -6.75 -31.27
N THR A 424 6.77 -7.27 -30.44
CA THR A 424 5.36 -7.21 -30.82
C THR A 424 4.98 -5.73 -30.81
N GLN A 425 4.69 -5.16 -32.00
CA GLN A 425 4.25 -3.78 -32.13
C GLN A 425 3.18 -3.50 -31.07
N GLN A 426 3.51 -2.65 -30.10
CA GLN A 426 2.59 -2.31 -29.01
C GLN A 426 1.41 -1.56 -29.65
N GLN A 427 0.34 -2.31 -29.92
CA GLN A 427 -0.91 -1.73 -30.35
C GLN A 427 -1.40 -0.81 -29.22
N PRO A 428 -1.88 0.41 -29.53
CA PRO A 428 -2.42 1.32 -28.54
C PRO A 428 -3.47 0.60 -27.69
N VAL A 429 -3.25 0.56 -26.38
CA VAL A 429 -4.20 -0.08 -25.46
C VAL A 429 -5.23 0.96 -25.07
N VAL A 430 -6.50 0.65 -25.32
CA VAL A 430 -7.62 1.45 -24.80
C VAL A 430 -7.97 0.92 -23.41
N VAL A 431 -7.88 1.79 -22.42
CA VAL A 431 -8.42 1.56 -21.08
C VAL A 431 -9.88 1.98 -21.08
N GLN A 432 -10.75 1.10 -20.58
CA GLN A 432 -12.15 1.41 -20.28
C GLN A 432 -12.30 1.55 -18.77
N ALA A 433 -12.73 2.72 -18.32
CA ALA A 433 -13.22 2.95 -16.97
C ALA A 433 -14.74 2.87 -16.98
N LYS A 434 -15.30 1.91 -16.24
CA LYS A 434 -16.73 1.69 -16.08
C LYS A 434 -17.14 2.26 -14.72
N ARG A 435 -17.87 3.37 -14.75
CA ARG A 435 -18.49 3.95 -13.56
C ARG A 435 -19.89 3.38 -13.44
N PHE A 436 -20.18 2.85 -12.28
CA PHE A 436 -21.52 2.40 -11.97
C PHE A 436 -22.21 3.56 -11.27
N SER A 437 -22.97 4.32 -12.06
CA SER A 437 -24.02 5.17 -11.50
C SER A 437 -24.80 4.31 -10.51
N ALA A 438 -24.86 4.74 -9.25
CA ALA A 438 -25.68 4.12 -8.23
C ALA A 438 -27.14 4.19 -8.73
N GLY A 439 -27.56 3.19 -9.51
CA GLY A 439 -28.80 3.21 -10.27
C GLY A 439 -29.94 3.46 -9.31
N ASN A 440 -30.54 4.65 -9.36
CA ASN A 440 -31.65 5.04 -8.49
C ASN A 440 -31.49 4.59 -7.02
N THR A 441 -30.29 4.74 -6.46
CA THR A 441 -30.12 4.66 -5.00
C THR A 441 -30.24 6.06 -4.43
N THR A 442 -31.48 6.57 -4.40
CA THR A 442 -31.95 7.51 -3.38
C THR A 442 -31.88 6.91 -1.94
N LYS A 443 -30.95 5.97 -1.70
CA LYS A 443 -30.85 5.17 -0.48
C LYS A 443 -29.42 4.76 -0.07
N LEU A 444 -28.35 5.29 -0.68
CA LEU A 444 -26.97 5.02 -0.23
C LEU A 444 -26.19 6.24 0.31
N ASN A 445 -26.81 7.42 0.34
CA ASN A 445 -26.37 8.54 1.19
C ASN A 445 -27.46 8.97 2.19
N ALA A 446 -28.54 8.20 2.30
CA ALA A 446 -29.58 8.48 3.27
C ALA A 446 -29.17 8.04 4.67
N ASP A 447 -28.40 6.97 4.85
CA ASP A 447 -28.18 6.39 6.17
C ASP A 447 -26.84 6.77 6.82
N LYS A 448 -26.01 7.62 6.19
CA LYS A 448 -24.88 8.24 6.91
C LYS A 448 -25.42 9.20 7.97
N GLY A 449 -24.90 9.12 9.18
CA GLY A 449 -25.38 9.94 10.28
C GLY A 449 -24.62 9.71 11.58
N TYR A 450 -25.19 10.21 12.66
CA TYR A 450 -24.66 10.07 14.01
C TYR A 450 -25.59 9.20 14.83
N ILE A 451 -25.02 8.30 15.63
CA ILE A 451 -25.68 7.75 16.80
C ILE A 451 -25.35 8.66 17.97
N TYR A 452 -26.37 9.09 18.71
CA TYR A 452 -26.19 9.86 19.94
C TYR A 452 -26.68 9.10 21.17
N VAL A 453 -26.06 9.41 22.30
CA VAL A 453 -26.57 9.17 23.64
C VAL A 453 -26.89 10.53 24.25
N MET A 454 -28.14 10.74 24.64
CA MET A 454 -28.59 11.97 25.29
C MET A 454 -29.08 11.69 26.71
N HIS A 455 -28.83 12.65 27.59
CA HIS A 455 -29.33 12.65 28.97
C HIS A 455 -30.15 13.93 29.21
N ASN A 456 -31.21 13.82 29.98
CA ASN A 456 -32.00 14.96 30.44
C ASN A 456 -31.81 15.06 31.96
N PRO A 457 -31.29 16.18 32.51
CA PRO A 457 -31.05 16.31 33.95
C PRO A 457 -32.29 16.14 34.84
N ALA A 458 -33.49 16.36 34.31
CA ALA A 458 -34.74 16.09 35.01
C ALA A 458 -35.12 14.59 35.03
N HIS A 459 -34.36 13.74 34.35
CA HIS A 459 -34.44 12.28 34.45
C HIS A 459 -33.41 11.78 35.47
N GLY A 460 -33.65 10.61 36.07
CA GLY A 460 -32.65 10.00 36.96
C GLY A 460 -31.30 9.76 36.26
N ASN A 461 -30.19 9.76 37.01
CA ASN A 461 -28.81 9.72 36.50
C ASN A 461 -28.51 8.55 35.53
N ASP A 462 -29.26 7.45 35.63
CA ASP A 462 -29.07 6.25 34.81
C ASP A 462 -30.11 6.10 33.70
N LEU A 463 -30.73 7.21 33.27
CA LEU A 463 -31.72 7.21 32.20
C LEU A 463 -31.20 7.96 30.97
N PHE A 464 -31.02 7.22 29.88
CA PHE A 464 -30.48 7.73 28.62
C PHE A 464 -31.44 7.50 27.46
N LYS A 465 -31.48 8.46 26.54
CA LYS A 465 -32.08 8.30 25.22
C LYS A 465 -30.98 7.98 24.22
N VAL A 466 -31.16 6.90 23.45
CA VAL A 466 -30.21 6.53 22.39
C VAL A 466 -30.95 6.51 21.06
N GLY A 467 -30.43 7.23 20.08
CA GLY A 467 -31.05 7.27 18.75
C GLY A 467 -30.12 7.80 17.67
N LEU A 468 -30.64 7.89 16.45
CA LEU A 468 -29.90 8.40 15.31
C LEU A 468 -30.29 9.84 14.92
N THR A 469 -29.38 10.51 14.24
CA THR A 469 -29.62 11.73 13.48
C THR A 469 -28.80 11.72 12.20
N ARG A 470 -29.34 12.27 11.11
CA ARG A 470 -28.62 12.48 9.84
C ARG A 470 -28.04 13.91 9.75
N ARG A 471 -28.25 14.70 10.79
CA ARG A 471 -27.81 16.09 10.96
C ARG A 471 -26.95 16.17 12.24
N ASN A 472 -26.55 17.38 12.64
CA ASN A 472 -25.86 17.62 13.91
C ASN A 472 -26.70 17.17 15.13
N SER A 473 -26.06 16.48 16.08
CA SER A 473 -26.70 15.94 17.31
C SER A 473 -27.19 17.02 18.28
N ASP A 474 -26.49 18.16 18.38
CA ASP A 474 -26.90 19.29 19.22
C ASP A 474 -28.21 19.90 18.72
N THR A 475 -28.36 20.07 17.40
CA THR A 475 -29.62 20.53 16.79
C THR A 475 -30.77 19.56 17.09
N ARG A 476 -30.49 18.25 17.11
CA ARG A 476 -31.49 17.25 17.45
C ARG A 476 -31.84 17.26 18.95
N ALA A 477 -30.88 17.55 19.82
CA ALA A 477 -31.11 17.72 21.26
C ALA A 477 -32.06 18.89 21.52
N ASP A 478 -31.86 20.03 20.84
CA ASP A 478 -32.73 21.21 20.95
C ASP A 478 -34.16 20.93 20.46
N GLU A 479 -34.33 20.22 19.33
CA GLU A 479 -35.65 19.81 18.82
C GLU A 479 -36.42 18.91 19.82
N LEU A 480 -35.71 18.01 20.51
CA LEU A 480 -36.28 17.10 21.51
C LEU A 480 -36.56 17.78 22.86
N SER A 481 -35.93 18.94 23.09
CA SER A 481 -36.09 19.78 24.29
C SER A 481 -37.28 20.74 24.21
N GLY A 482 -38.16 20.58 23.20
CA GLY A 482 -39.39 21.37 23.03
C GLY A 482 -40.44 21.17 24.15
N THR A 483 -41.67 21.65 23.93
CA THR A 483 -42.73 21.85 24.94
C THR A 483 -43.22 20.60 25.71
N GLY A 484 -42.67 19.42 25.44
CA GLY A 484 -43.03 18.15 26.09
C GLY A 484 -41.95 17.55 27.01
N ALA A 485 -40.78 18.16 27.16
CA ALA A 485 -39.71 17.70 28.04
C ALA A 485 -39.56 18.61 29.28
N PRO A 486 -39.30 18.06 30.48
CA PRO A 486 -39.18 18.85 31.72
C PRO A 486 -37.90 19.69 31.82
N ASP A 487 -36.85 19.34 31.08
CA ASP A 487 -35.60 20.10 30.95
C ASP A 487 -34.94 19.80 29.60
N LYS A 488 -33.81 20.44 29.27
CA LYS A 488 -33.07 20.25 28.01
C LYS A 488 -32.35 18.90 27.97
N PHE A 489 -32.36 18.26 26.81
CA PHE A 489 -31.48 17.13 26.52
C PHE A 489 -30.07 17.63 26.23
N LEU A 490 -29.09 16.94 26.80
CA LEU A 490 -27.66 17.15 26.58
C LEU A 490 -27.09 15.93 25.87
N VAL A 491 -26.29 16.14 24.81
CA VAL A 491 -25.55 15.08 24.14
C VAL A 491 -24.41 14.62 25.06
N ALA A 492 -24.49 13.39 25.56
CA ALA A 492 -23.47 12.79 26.40
C ALA A 492 -22.36 12.13 25.58
N GLN A 493 -22.70 11.59 24.40
CA GLN A 493 -21.77 10.97 23.47
C GLN A 493 -22.39 10.91 22.07
N GLU A 494 -21.55 10.96 21.04
CA GLU A 494 -21.95 10.64 19.66
C GLU A 494 -20.89 9.81 18.92
N TRP A 495 -21.33 9.12 17.86
CA TRP A 495 -20.49 8.40 16.91
C TRP A 495 -20.95 8.68 15.48
N GLU A 496 -20.03 9.11 14.62
CA GLU A 496 -20.26 9.12 13.18
C GLU A 496 -20.22 7.68 12.64
N VAL A 497 -21.23 7.32 11.84
CA VAL A 497 -21.40 5.97 11.27
C VAL A 497 -21.83 6.07 9.80
N THR A 498 -21.38 5.11 9.00
CA THR A 498 -21.73 5.00 7.57
C THR A 498 -23.16 4.52 7.35
N ASP A 499 -23.72 3.77 8.31
CA ASP A 499 -25.13 3.33 8.34
C ASP A 499 -25.72 3.49 9.75
N CYS A 500 -26.28 4.66 10.03
CA CYS A 500 -26.93 5.01 11.29
C CYS A 500 -28.22 4.23 11.57
N VAL A 501 -28.90 3.73 10.55
CA VAL A 501 -30.14 2.94 10.73
C VAL A 501 -29.80 1.55 11.22
N SER A 502 -28.83 0.88 10.59
CA SER A 502 -28.37 -0.43 11.03
C SER A 502 -27.67 -0.35 12.39
N ALA A 503 -26.87 0.71 12.62
CA ALA A 503 -26.24 0.94 13.92
C ALA A 503 -27.26 1.16 15.04
N GLU A 504 -28.29 1.99 14.84
CA GLU A 504 -29.34 2.23 15.84
C GLU A 504 -30.10 0.94 16.16
N LYS A 505 -30.51 0.19 15.13
CA LYS A 505 -31.22 -1.07 15.32
C LYS A 505 -30.40 -2.07 16.13
N TRP A 506 -29.12 -2.20 15.80
CA TRP A 506 -28.19 -3.05 16.55
C TRP A 506 -28.07 -2.61 18.01
N ILE A 507 -27.93 -1.31 18.27
CA ILE A 507 -27.86 -0.77 19.65
C ILE A 507 -29.16 -1.04 20.42
N HIS A 508 -30.32 -0.83 19.80
CA HIS A 508 -31.61 -1.08 20.46
C HIS A 508 -31.82 -2.57 20.77
N ASP A 509 -31.27 -3.46 19.93
CA ASP A 509 -31.33 -4.90 20.16
C ASP A 509 -30.44 -5.34 21.33
N ILE A 510 -29.22 -4.82 21.46
CA ILE A 510 -28.34 -5.13 22.61
C ILE A 510 -28.82 -4.48 23.91
N LEU A 511 -29.50 -3.33 23.83
CA LEU A 511 -30.04 -2.62 24.99
C LEU A 511 -31.48 -3.01 25.34
N ARG A 512 -32.04 -4.02 24.66
CA ARG A 512 -33.45 -4.40 24.78
C ARG A 512 -33.92 -4.61 26.22
N ASP A 513 -33.10 -5.30 27.02
CA ASP A 513 -33.42 -5.63 28.41
C ASP A 513 -33.37 -4.41 29.36
N TYR A 514 -32.70 -3.33 28.94
CA TYR A 514 -32.61 -2.08 29.69
C TYR A 514 -33.71 -1.07 29.29
N ARG A 515 -34.53 -1.40 28.27
CA ARG A 515 -35.54 -0.48 27.71
C ARG A 515 -36.75 -0.36 28.64
N ILE A 516 -37.03 0.85 29.12
CA ILE A 516 -38.15 1.08 30.06
C ILE A 516 -39.52 0.97 29.38
N ASN A 517 -39.62 1.42 28.13
CA ASN A 517 -40.86 1.41 27.37
C ASN A 517 -40.62 0.80 25.98
N PRO A 518 -41.30 -0.28 25.61
CA PRO A 518 -41.14 -0.92 24.30
C PRO A 518 -41.35 0.03 23.11
N LYS A 519 -42.14 1.10 23.30
CA LYS A 519 -42.47 2.11 22.27
C LYS A 519 -41.54 3.32 22.26
N ARG A 520 -40.64 3.48 23.24
CA ARG A 520 -39.75 4.67 23.33
C ARG A 520 -38.30 4.24 23.54
N GLU A 521 -37.36 5.04 23.04
CA GLU A 521 -35.93 4.69 22.97
C GLU A 521 -35.19 5.16 24.23
N PHE A 522 -35.76 4.85 25.41
CA PHE A 522 -35.20 5.21 26.70
C PHE A 522 -34.73 3.96 27.44
N PHE A 523 -33.51 4.00 27.94
CA PHE A 523 -32.82 2.86 28.52
C PHE A 523 -32.32 3.21 29.94
N LYS A 524 -32.62 2.35 30.92
CA LYS A 524 -32.18 2.48 32.30
C LYS A 524 -30.94 1.63 32.55
N ILE A 525 -29.77 2.25 32.53
CA ILE A 525 -28.47 1.59 32.62
C ILE A 525 -27.41 2.61 33.06
N SER A 526 -26.37 2.16 33.77
CA SER A 526 -25.25 3.04 34.13
C SER A 526 -24.54 3.54 32.86
N PHE A 527 -24.05 4.78 32.88
CA PHE A 527 -23.35 5.33 31.71
C PHE A 527 -22.11 4.49 31.32
N GLN A 528 -21.39 3.95 32.31
CA GLN A 528 -20.21 3.11 32.07
C GLN A 528 -20.56 1.81 31.34
N ASP A 529 -21.63 1.13 31.76
CA ASP A 529 -22.07 -0.11 31.12
C ASP A 529 -22.67 0.15 29.73
N LEU A 530 -23.43 1.23 29.57
CA LEU A 530 -23.95 1.68 28.28
C LEU A 530 -22.82 1.88 27.26
N MET A 531 -21.78 2.62 27.66
CA MET A 531 -20.62 2.89 26.81
C MET A 531 -19.85 1.62 26.47
N LYS A 532 -19.69 0.70 27.44
CA LYS A 532 -19.04 -0.59 27.21
C LYS A 532 -19.79 -1.46 26.20
N LEU A 533 -21.12 -1.51 26.26
CA LEU A 533 -21.95 -2.30 25.35
C LEU A 533 -21.92 -1.74 23.93
N ILE A 534 -22.06 -0.42 23.77
CA ILE A 534 -22.08 0.22 22.45
C ILE A 534 -20.68 0.20 21.80
N SER A 535 -19.63 0.57 22.53
CA SER A 535 -18.25 0.64 21.99
C SER A 535 -17.69 -0.70 21.51
N ALA A 536 -18.20 -1.81 22.03
CA ALA A 536 -17.76 -3.16 21.65
C ALA A 536 -18.11 -3.53 20.20
N GLY A 537 -19.16 -2.92 19.61
CA GLY A 537 -19.63 -3.27 18.27
C GLY A 537 -19.86 -2.09 17.34
N ILE A 538 -19.94 -0.85 17.84
CA ILE A 538 -20.21 0.34 17.00
C ILE A 538 -19.16 0.55 15.89
N LYS A 539 -17.91 0.12 16.12
CA LYS A 539 -16.79 0.22 15.17
C LYS A 539 -17.07 -0.45 13.82
N GLN A 540 -17.91 -1.49 13.78
CA GLN A 540 -18.27 -2.18 12.53
C GLN A 540 -19.17 -1.33 11.62
N PHE A 541 -19.72 -0.23 12.13
CA PHE A 541 -20.55 0.73 11.40
C PHE A 541 -19.82 2.07 11.16
N GLN A 542 -18.54 2.16 11.55
CA GLN A 542 -17.70 3.33 11.28
C GLN A 542 -16.86 3.05 10.02
N GLY A 543 -16.76 4.05 9.14
CA GLY A 543 -16.09 3.95 7.84
C GLY A 543 -14.59 4.13 7.91
#